data_AF-A0AAF0A0L9-F1
#
_entry.id   AF-A0AAF0A0L9-F1
#
_cell.length_a   1.000
_cell.length_b   1.000
_cell.length_c   1.000
_cell.angle_alpha   90.00
_cell.angle_beta   90.00
_cell.angle_gamma   90.00
#
_symmetry.space_group_name_H-M   'P 1'
#
loop_
_entity.id
_entity.type
_entity.pdbx_description
1 polymer ?
#
loop_
_entity_poly.entity_id
_entity_poly.type
_entity_poly.pdbx_seq_one_letter_code
_entity_poly.pdbx_strand_id
1 'polypeptide(L)'
;MKRATTFRLKPDVQAGLDLVSQLQHRPKNKLVNEAVAEYVTRHALQTDEALQDILRSLGAYRQSDPDFEHAIDAAVAAEASRRSHEDPAEGQPTPSLSPVTAGLRQLIDA
;
A
#
# COMPACT_ATOMS: atom_id res chain seq x y z
N MET A 1 12.39 22.93 -23.90
CA MET A 1 13.38 22.33 -24.83
C MET A 1 13.04 20.87 -25.06
N LYS A 2 13.18 20.35 -26.29
CA LYS A 2 13.00 18.91 -26.57
C LYS A 2 14.29 18.16 -26.22
N ARG A 3 14.21 17.10 -25.41
CA ARG A 3 15.37 16.27 -25.02
C ARG A 3 15.26 14.90 -25.68
N ALA A 4 16.33 14.48 -26.36
CA ALA A 4 16.40 13.13 -26.91
C ALA A 4 16.42 12.11 -25.76
N THR A 5 15.53 11.13 -25.83
CA THR A 5 15.41 10.05 -24.85
C THR A 5 15.26 8.74 -25.62
N THR A 6 15.98 7.70 -25.19
CA THR A 6 15.96 6.39 -25.86
C THR A 6 15.23 5.40 -24.98
N PHE A 7 14.25 4.70 -25.56
CA PHE A 7 13.52 3.62 -24.91
C PHE A 7 13.71 2.32 -25.69
N ARG A 8 13.86 1.20 -24.99
CA ARG A 8 13.87 -0.12 -25.60
C ARG A 8 12.44 -0.63 -25.67
N LEU A 9 11.90 -0.72 -26.87
CA LEU A 9 10.57 -1.29 -27.12
C LEU A 9 10.68 -2.80 -27.31
N LYS A 10 9.63 -3.53 -26.91
CA LYS A 10 9.52 -4.95 -27.25
C LYS A 10 9.41 -5.11 -28.79
N PRO A 11 9.90 -6.21 -29.38
CA PRO A 11 9.94 -6.38 -30.83
C PRO A 11 8.56 -6.29 -31.51
N ASP A 12 7.53 -6.84 -30.87
CA ASP A 12 6.12 -6.77 -31.29
C ASP A 12 5.60 -5.33 -31.32
N VAL A 13 5.88 -4.55 -30.27
CA VAL A 13 5.50 -3.13 -30.19
C VAL A 13 6.24 -2.30 -31.24
N GLN A 14 7.51 -2.58 -31.47
CA GLN A 14 8.30 -1.92 -32.52
C GLN A 14 7.73 -2.21 -33.91
N ALA A 15 7.39 -3.47 -34.21
CA ALA A 15 6.78 -3.84 -35.48
C ALA A 15 5.41 -3.17 -35.68
N GLY A 16 4.58 -3.12 -34.64
CA GLY A 16 3.29 -2.42 -34.67
C GLY A 16 3.45 -0.92 -34.91
N LEU A 17 4.40 -0.27 -34.22
CA LEU A 17 4.70 1.16 -34.40
C LEU A 17 5.20 1.45 -35.82
N ASP A 18 6.00 0.56 -36.39
CA ASP A 18 6.52 0.67 -37.75
C ASP A 18 5.38 0.60 -38.78
N LEU A 19 4.48 -0.37 -38.62
CA LEU A 19 3.29 -0.51 -39.47
C LEU A 19 2.40 0.74 -39.39
N VAL A 20 2.07 1.21 -38.19
CA VAL A 20 1.20 2.39 -38.01
C VAL A 20 1.86 3.64 -38.58
N SER A 21 3.17 3.81 -38.39
CA SER A 21 3.94 4.92 -38.95
C SER A 21 3.89 4.94 -40.48
N GLN A 22 4.01 3.77 -41.11
CA GLN A 22 3.92 3.62 -42.57
C GLN A 22 2.50 3.90 -43.08
N LEU A 23 1.49 3.30 -42.45
CA LEU A 23 0.09 3.44 -42.88
C LEU A 23 -0.45 4.87 -42.73
N GLN A 24 -0.05 5.57 -41.66
CA GLN A 24 -0.51 6.94 -41.42
C GLN A 24 0.41 7.99 -42.05
N HIS A 25 1.56 7.60 -42.60
CA HIS A 25 2.62 8.51 -43.06
C HIS A 25 3.07 9.50 -41.98
N ARG A 26 3.14 9.03 -40.72
CA ARG A 26 3.49 9.86 -39.55
C ARG A 26 4.81 9.39 -38.95
N PRO A 27 5.69 10.30 -38.48
CA PRO A 27 6.92 9.90 -37.80
C PRO A 27 6.64 9.11 -36.52
N LYS A 28 7.38 8.03 -36.30
CA LYS A 28 7.31 7.19 -35.08
C LYS A 28 7.37 8.04 -33.80
N ASN A 29 8.27 9.03 -33.74
CA ASN A 29 8.39 9.93 -32.59
C ASN A 29 7.10 10.72 -32.30
N LYS A 30 6.35 11.11 -33.33
CA LYS A 30 5.08 11.84 -33.15
C LYS A 30 4.03 10.93 -32.53
N LEU A 31 3.92 9.70 -33.05
CA LEU A 31 3.01 8.68 -32.53
C LEU A 31 3.32 8.31 -31.08
N VAL A 32 4.60 8.10 -30.76
CA VAL A 32 5.03 7.78 -29.39
C VAL A 32 4.73 8.94 -28.44
N ASN A 33 5.04 10.19 -28.82
CA ASN A 33 4.77 11.34 -27.95
C ASN A 33 3.27 11.52 -27.70
N GLU A 34 2.42 11.34 -28.71
CA GLU A 34 0.97 11.42 -28.53
C GLU A 34 0.44 10.30 -27.63
N ALA A 35 0.86 9.05 -27.87
CA ALA A 35 0.45 7.92 -27.06
C ALA A 35 0.88 8.08 -25.59
N VAL A 36 2.12 8.53 -25.36
CA VAL A 36 2.63 8.79 -24.00
C VAL A 36 1.90 9.96 -23.36
N ALA A 37 1.64 11.05 -24.08
CA ALA A 37 0.89 12.19 -23.55
C ALA A 37 -0.54 11.80 -23.16
N GLU A 38 -1.22 11.03 -23.99
CA GLU A 38 -2.55 10.51 -23.70
C GLU A 38 -2.55 9.59 -22.47
N TYR A 39 -1.60 8.66 -22.42
CA TYR A 39 -1.42 7.76 -21.27
C TYR A 39 -1.20 8.55 -19.98
N VAL A 40 -0.24 9.49 -19.98
CA VAL A 40 0.07 10.31 -18.80
C VAL A 40 -1.13 11.13 -18.37
N THR A 41 -1.85 11.77 -19.31
CA THR A 41 -3.03 12.58 -19.00
C THR A 41 -4.14 11.73 -18.37
N ARG A 42 -4.44 10.58 -18.98
CA ARG A 42 -5.46 9.65 -18.48
C ARG A 42 -5.13 9.13 -17.10
N HIS A 43 -3.89 8.71 -16.88
CA HIS A 43 -3.47 8.19 -15.58
C HIS A 43 -3.35 9.28 -14.51
N ALA A 44 -2.96 10.50 -14.88
CA ALA A 44 -2.97 11.62 -13.96
C ALA A 44 -4.39 11.93 -13.48
N LEU A 45 -5.37 11.98 -14.39
CA LEU A 45 -6.77 12.19 -14.04
C LEU A 45 -7.32 11.06 -13.16
N GLN A 46 -7.08 9.80 -13.54
CA GLN A 46 -7.52 8.65 -12.73
C GLN A 46 -6.88 8.61 -11.34
N THR A 47 -5.60 9.00 -11.24
CA THR A 47 -4.90 9.06 -9.94
C THR A 47 -5.45 10.20 -9.09
N ASP A 48 -5.74 11.36 -9.68
CA ASP A 48 -6.33 12.49 -8.98
C ASP A 48 -7.75 12.17 -8.49
N GLU A 49 -8.58 11.55 -9.33
CA GLU A 49 -9.92 11.09 -8.94
C GLU A 49 -9.88 10.06 -7.82
N ALA A 50 -9.03 9.04 -7.93
CA ALA A 50 -8.86 8.04 -6.88
C ALA A 50 -8.36 8.65 -5.56
N LEU A 51 -7.43 9.61 -5.65
CA LEU A 51 -6.92 10.31 -4.47
C LEU A 51 -8.00 11.19 -3.84
N GLN A 52 -8.78 11.91 -4.64
CA GLN A 52 -9.90 12.70 -4.16
C GLN A 52 -10.99 11.85 -3.50
N ASP A 53 -11.28 10.66 -4.03
CA ASP A 53 -12.23 9.73 -3.42
C ASP A 53 -11.70 9.19 -2.08
N ILE A 54 -10.41 8.87 -1.99
CA ILE A 54 -9.77 8.50 -0.71
C ILE A 54 -9.88 9.67 0.27
N LEU A 55 -9.54 10.90 -0.13
CA LEU A 55 -9.65 12.07 0.75
C LEU A 55 -11.09 12.33 1.19
N ARG A 56 -12.07 12.14 0.29
CA ARG A 56 -13.50 12.27 0.63
C ARG A 56 -13.92 11.23 1.65
N SER A 57 -13.49 9.97 1.49
CA SER A 57 -13.77 8.90 2.46
C SER A 57 -13.16 9.18 3.82
N LEU A 58 -11.91 9.66 3.87
CA LEU A 58 -11.23 10.03 5.12
C LEU A 58 -11.91 11.23 5.79
N GLY A 59 -12.33 12.22 5.00
CA GLY A 59 -13.10 13.37 5.49
C GLY A 59 -14.45 12.98 6.05
N ALA A 60 -15.21 12.13 5.34
CA ALA A 60 -16.50 11.61 5.80
C ALA A 60 -16.34 10.78 7.09
N TYR A 61 -15.32 9.93 7.15
CA TYR A 61 -15.01 9.13 8.34
C TYR A 61 -14.69 10.01 9.55
N ARG A 62 -13.83 11.02 9.37
CA ARG A 62 -13.52 11.99 10.43
C ARG A 62 -14.72 12.83 10.85
N GLN A 63 -15.67 13.10 9.95
CA GLN A 63 -16.91 13.79 10.33
C GLN A 63 -17.86 12.88 11.11
N SER A 64 -17.95 11.60 10.75
CA SER A 64 -18.80 10.63 11.45
C SER A 64 -18.24 10.20 12.79
N ASP A 65 -16.92 10.23 12.96
CA ASP A 65 -16.23 9.81 14.18
C ASP A 65 -15.06 10.76 14.50
N PRO A 66 -15.34 11.99 14.96
CA PRO A 66 -14.31 13.03 15.12
C PRO A 66 -13.22 12.69 16.12
N ASP A 67 -13.59 11.97 17.18
CA ASP A 67 -12.72 11.55 18.27
C ASP A 67 -12.32 10.06 18.17
N PHE A 68 -12.72 9.39 17.08
CA PHE A 68 -12.45 7.98 16.79
C PHE A 68 -13.04 6.98 17.81
N GLU A 69 -14.03 7.39 18.59
CA GLU A 69 -14.67 6.55 19.62
C GLU A 69 -15.31 5.31 19.01
N HIS A 70 -15.99 5.43 17.87
CA HIS A 70 -16.57 4.26 17.18
C HIS A 70 -15.49 3.33 16.62
N ALA A 71 -14.37 3.86 16.17
CA ALA A 71 -13.22 3.08 15.72
C ALA A 71 -12.60 2.28 16.86
N ILE A 72 -12.42 2.93 18.01
CA ILE A 72 -11.86 2.35 19.23
C ILE A 72 -12.78 1.24 19.73
N ASP A 73 -14.09 1.49 19.84
CA ASP A 73 -15.08 0.50 20.24
C ASP A 73 -15.09 -0.72 19.31
N ALA A 74 -15.01 -0.50 18.00
CA ALA A 74 -14.96 -1.57 17.01
C ALA A 74 -13.68 -2.41 17.13
N ALA A 75 -12.54 -1.77 17.39
CA ALA A 75 -11.27 -2.45 17.62
C ALA A 75 -11.32 -3.30 18.89
N VAL A 76 -11.79 -2.73 20.00
CA VAL A 76 -11.96 -3.42 21.29
C VAL A 76 -12.93 -4.60 21.14
N ALA A 77 -14.06 -4.44 20.44
CA ALA A 77 -15.00 -5.52 20.19
C ALA A 77 -14.39 -6.63 19.33
N ALA A 78 -13.60 -6.29 18.31
CA ALA A 78 -12.92 -7.26 17.46
C ALA A 78 -11.84 -8.04 18.23
N GLU A 79 -11.07 -7.37 19.08
CA GLU A 79 -10.08 -7.99 19.96
C GLU A 79 -10.75 -8.89 21.00
N ALA A 80 -11.81 -8.43 21.66
CA ALA A 80 -12.58 -9.21 22.62
C ALA A 80 -13.28 -10.44 21.99
N SER A 81 -13.59 -10.38 20.69
CA SER A 81 -14.18 -11.50 19.95
C SER A 81 -13.17 -12.59 19.58
N ARG A 82 -11.86 -12.26 19.56
CA ARG A 82 -10.81 -13.29 19.50
C ARG A 82 -10.77 -13.97 20.87
N ARG A 83 -10.96 -15.29 20.89
CA ARG A 83 -10.92 -16.06 22.14
C ARG A 83 -9.61 -15.78 22.86
N SER A 84 -9.73 -15.45 24.14
CA SER A 84 -8.72 -15.09 25.15
C SER A 84 -7.62 -16.14 25.42
N HIS A 85 -7.37 -17.06 24.49
CA HIS A 85 -6.34 -18.10 24.63
C HIS A 85 -5.12 -17.89 23.72
N GLU A 86 -5.15 -16.93 22.80
CA GLU A 86 -4.05 -16.67 21.85
C GLU A 86 -3.72 -15.17 21.74
N ASP A 87 -3.79 -14.40 22.83
CA ASP A 87 -3.16 -13.08 22.84
C ASP A 87 -1.65 -13.24 23.16
N PRO A 88 -0.74 -13.04 22.20
CA PRO A 88 0.70 -13.15 22.45
C PRO A 88 1.23 -12.02 23.34
N ALA A 89 0.48 -10.93 23.52
CA ALA A 89 0.86 -9.78 24.33
C ALA A 89 0.61 -10.00 25.84
N GLU A 90 -0.35 -10.85 26.22
CA GLU A 90 -0.59 -11.18 27.64
C GLU A 90 0.50 -12.08 28.23
N GLY A 91 1.21 -12.83 27.38
CA GLY A 91 2.22 -13.81 27.80
C GLY A 91 1.59 -15.01 28.53
N GLN A 92 2.19 -16.19 28.37
CA GLN A 92 1.76 -17.37 29.12
C GLN A 92 2.64 -17.52 30.36
N PRO A 93 2.07 -17.64 31.58
CA PRO A 93 2.85 -17.93 32.77
C PRO A 93 3.49 -19.31 32.58
N THR A 94 4.82 -19.35 32.43
CA THR A 94 5.54 -20.61 32.26
C THR A 94 5.51 -21.36 33.58
N PRO A 95 4.89 -22.55 33.68
CA PRO A 95 4.80 -23.30 34.92
C PRO A 95 6.09 -24.08 35.12
N SER A 96 7.17 -23.38 35.46
CA SER A 96 8.30 -23.87 36.26
C SER A 96 9.42 -22.84 36.19
N LEU A 97 9.77 -22.30 37.35
CA LEU A 97 11.03 -21.59 37.52
C LEU A 97 12.16 -22.58 37.19
N SER A 98 12.99 -22.22 36.20
CA SER A 98 14.24 -22.94 35.92
C SER A 98 15.03 -23.12 37.23
N PRO A 99 15.76 -24.23 37.43
CA PRO A 99 16.59 -24.43 38.63
C PRO A 99 17.50 -23.24 38.97
N VAL A 100 17.88 -22.48 37.93
CA VAL A 100 18.70 -21.26 38.04
C VAL A 100 17.98 -20.14 38.81
N THR A 101 16.69 -19.91 38.60
CA THR A 101 15.93 -18.87 39.31
C THR A 101 15.57 -19.27 40.75
N ALA A 102 15.45 -20.58 41.03
CA ALA A 102 15.30 -21.08 42.40
C ALA A 102 16.56 -20.84 43.25
N GLY A 103 17.75 -21.05 42.68
CA GLY A 103 19.02 -20.77 43.35
C GLY A 103 19.26 -19.28 43.63
N LEU A 104 18.82 -18.40 42.72
CA LEU A 104 18.96 -16.95 42.91
C LEU A 104 18.10 -16.43 44.09
N ARG A 105 16.91 -17.00 44.29
CA ARG A 105 16.01 -16.61 45.38
C ARG A 105 16.57 -17.00 46.76
N GLN A 106 17.22 -18.16 46.86
CA GLN A 106 17.91 -18.58 48.09
C GLN A 106 19.11 -17.70 48.46
N LEU A 107 19.72 -17.02 47.48
CA LEU A 107 20.83 -16.10 47.72
C LEU A 107 20.37 -14.70 48.17
N ILE A 108 19.14 -14.31 47.82
CA ILE A 108 18.54 -13.01 48.18
C ILE A 108 17.89 -13.08 49.58
N ASP A 109 17.40 -14.25 49.98
CA ASP A 109 16.75 -14.48 51.27
C ASP A 109 17.72 -14.94 52.38
N ALA A 110 19.04 -14.95 52.12
CA ALA A 110 20.12 -15.29 53.07
C ALA A 110 20.92 -14.05 53.50
#